data_AF-A0A1F9N377-F1
#
_entry.id   AF-A0A1F9N377-F1
#
_cell.length_a   1.000
_cell.length_b   1.000
_cell.length_c   1.000
_cell.angle_alpha   90.00
_cell.angle_beta   90.00
_cell.angle_gamma   90.00
#
_symmetry.space_group_name_H-M   'P 1'
#
loop_
_entity.id
_entity.type
_entity.pdbx_description
1 polymer ?
#
loop_
_entity_poly.entity_id
_entity_poly.type
_entity_poly.pdbx_seq_one_letter_code
_entity_poly.pdbx_strand_id
1 'polypeptide(L)'
;MANMMHTKVVEQVNRAIQLMDDFLRNKIDTEGYLASLKQLDVDEILEVYADDFKSDASKIYYLDALMMLSSLRHELDFQVSEYGASVASEDIKMLKELANKFPRPLPIK
;
A
#
# COMPACT_ATOMS: atom_id res chain seq x y z
N MET A 1 -8.11 -11.57 15.26
CA MET A 1 -7.26 -10.41 14.88
C MET A 1 -6.66 -10.53 13.48
N ALA A 2 -6.14 -11.70 13.06
CA ALA A 2 -5.60 -11.88 11.70
C ALA A 2 -6.53 -11.43 10.55
N ASN A 3 -7.84 -11.67 10.68
CA ASN A 3 -8.83 -11.25 9.68
C ASN A 3 -9.00 -9.72 9.59
N MET A 4 -8.81 -8.99 10.70
CA MET A 4 -8.88 -7.52 10.74
C MET A 4 -7.62 -6.88 10.15
N MET A 5 -6.43 -7.39 10.49
CA MET A 5 -5.18 -6.93 9.85
C MET A 5 -5.25 -7.14 8.34
N HIS A 6 -5.62 -8.34 7.89
CA HIS A 6 -5.78 -8.65 6.48
C HIS A 6 -6.69 -7.64 5.79
N THR A 7 -7.89 -7.42 6.35
CA THR A 7 -8.87 -6.47 5.78
C THR A 7 -8.28 -5.06 5.69
N LYS A 8 -7.70 -4.55 6.78
CA LYS A 8 -7.09 -3.21 6.81
C LYS A 8 -5.97 -3.05 5.79
N VAL A 9 -5.04 -4.01 5.72
CA VAL A 9 -3.90 -3.95 4.80
C VAL A 9 -4.36 -4.03 3.34
N VAL A 10 -5.26 -4.97 3.03
CA VAL A 10 -5.83 -5.13 1.68
C VAL A 10 -6.56 -3.87 1.24
N GLU A 11 -7.30 -3.22 2.14
CA GLU A 11 -8.00 -1.98 1.85
C GLU A 11 -7.03 -0.85 1.46
N GLN A 12 -5.95 -0.66 2.23
CA GLN A 12 -4.95 0.37 1.90
C GLN A 12 -4.23 0.08 0.58
N VAL A 13 -3.87 -1.18 0.33
CA VAL A 13 -3.22 -1.59 -0.93
C VAL A 13 -4.14 -1.38 -2.13
N ASN A 14 -5.41 -1.77 -2.04
CA ASN A 14 -6.38 -1.56 -3.10
C ASN A 14 -6.63 -0.06 -3.34
N ARG A 15 -6.69 0.74 -2.28
CA ARG A 15 -6.84 2.19 -2.39
C ARG A 15 -5.64 2.82 -3.08
N ALA A 16 -4.41 2.43 -2.74
CA ALA A 16 -3.21 2.89 -3.41
C ALA A 16 -3.19 2.53 -4.90
N ILE A 17 -3.56 1.29 -5.25
CA ILE A 17 -3.69 0.85 -6.65
C ILE A 17 -4.70 1.71 -7.41
N GLN A 18 -5.87 1.96 -6.82
CA GLN A 18 -6.92 2.77 -7.44
C GLN A 18 -6.46 4.21 -7.66
N LEU A 19 -5.78 4.81 -6.68
CA LEU A 19 -5.22 6.16 -6.80
C LEU A 19 -4.22 6.26 -7.97
N MET A 20 -3.35 5.26 -8.13
CA MET A 20 -2.45 5.21 -9.28
C MET A 20 -3.20 5.10 -10.60
N ASP A 21 -4.17 4.20 -10.68
CA ASP A 21 -4.94 3.98 -11.90
C ASP A 21 -5.70 5.26 -12.30
N ASP A 22 -6.21 6.03 -11.32
CA ASP A 22 -6.86 7.32 -11.58
C ASP A 22 -5.86 8.40 -12.00
N PHE A 23 -4.66 8.43 -11.41
CA PHE A 23 -3.58 9.34 -11.82
C PHE A 23 -3.11 9.06 -13.26
N LEU A 24 -2.81 7.81 -13.60
CA LEU A 24 -2.37 7.40 -14.94
C LEU A 24 -3.44 7.63 -16.02
N ARG A 25 -4.72 7.67 -15.63
CA ARG A 25 -5.85 7.98 -16.53
C ARG A 25 -6.17 9.48 -16.57
N ASN A 26 -5.34 10.32 -15.97
CA ASN A 26 -5.53 11.78 -15.85
C ASN A 26 -6.88 12.17 -15.22
N LYS A 27 -7.41 11.34 -14.31
CA LYS A 27 -8.63 11.67 -13.55
C LYS A 27 -8.33 12.48 -12.29
N ILE A 28 -7.12 12.34 -11.77
CA ILE A 28 -6.56 13.16 -10.70
C ILE A 28 -5.21 13.69 -11.17
N ASP A 29 -4.86 14.88 -10.71
CA ASP A 29 -3.54 15.47 -10.96
C ASP A 29 -2.53 15.00 -9.92
N THR A 30 -1.28 15.42 -10.09
CA THR A 30 -0.18 15.06 -9.19
C THR A 30 -0.46 15.48 -7.75
N GLU A 31 -0.99 16.69 -7.54
CA GLU A 31 -1.28 17.22 -6.21
C GLU A 31 -2.40 16.42 -5.51
N GLY A 32 -3.49 16.12 -6.24
CA GLY A 32 -4.58 15.28 -5.75
C GLY A 32 -4.14 13.84 -5.46
N TYR A 33 -3.26 13.28 -6.28
CA TYR A 33 -2.66 11.97 -6.05
C TYR A 33 -1.82 11.94 -4.77
N LEU A 34 -0.93 12.92 -4.60
CA LEU A 34 -0.08 13.07 -3.40
C LEU A 34 -0.90 13.26 -2.12
N ALA A 35 -1.90 14.15 -2.16
CA ALA A 35 -2.78 14.40 -1.03
C ALA A 35 -3.55 13.13 -0.63
N SER A 36 -4.04 12.37 -1.61
CA SER A 36 -4.80 11.15 -1.36
C SER A 36 -3.92 10.01 -0.83
N LEU A 37 -2.68 9.89 -1.29
CA LEU A 37 -1.73 8.91 -0.76
C LEU A 37 -1.33 9.21 0.69
N LYS A 38 -1.15 10.48 1.04
CA LYS A 38 -0.83 10.89 2.43
C LYS A 38 -1.92 10.48 3.42
N GLN A 39 -3.17 10.34 2.95
CA GLN A 39 -4.33 9.89 3.75
C GLN A 39 -4.42 8.37 3.93
N LEU A 40 -3.53 7.56 3.37
CA LEU A 40 -3.52 6.12 3.66
C LEU A 40 -3.07 5.89 5.11
N ASP A 41 -3.78 5.03 5.84
CA ASP A 41 -3.55 4.75 7.28
C ASP A 41 -2.41 3.77 7.52
N VAL A 42 -1.32 3.89 6.75
CA VAL A 42 -0.23 2.90 6.74
C VAL A 42 0.53 2.87 8.07
N ASP A 43 0.87 4.05 8.61
CA ASP A 43 1.69 4.14 9.81
C ASP A 43 0.92 3.68 11.06
N GLU A 44 -0.39 3.97 11.12
CA GLU A 44 -1.26 3.48 12.19
C GLU A 44 -1.34 1.94 12.16
N ILE A 45 -1.49 1.33 10.98
CA ILE A 45 -1.53 -0.14 10.86
C ILE A 45 -0.18 -0.75 11.28
N LEU A 46 0.94 -0.13 10.88
CA LEU A 46 2.28 -0.58 11.28
C LEU A 46 2.46 -0.54 12.80
N GLU A 47 1.98 0.52 13.45
CA GLU A 47 2.06 0.67 14.92
C GLU A 47 1.15 -0.32 15.65
N VAL A 48 -0.14 -0.39 15.26
CA VAL A 48 -1.14 -1.26 15.90
C VAL A 48 -0.77 -2.74 15.83
N TYR A 49 -0.12 -3.16 14.74
CA TYR A 49 0.22 -4.56 14.50
C TYR A 49 1.72 -4.86 14.60
N ALA A 50 2.53 -3.97 15.18
CA ALA A 50 3.98 -4.13 15.28
C ALA A 50 4.39 -5.47 15.93
N ASP A 51 3.72 -5.86 17.00
CA ASP A 51 4.01 -7.11 17.72
C ASP A 51 3.57 -8.35 16.94
N ASP A 52 2.47 -8.26 16.18
CA ASP A 52 2.04 -9.31 15.28
C ASP A 52 3.08 -9.61 14.19
N PHE A 53 3.71 -8.58 13.63
CA PHE A 53 4.76 -8.73 12.61
C PHE A 53 6.05 -9.34 13.18
N LYS A 54 6.40 -9.00 14.42
CA LYS A 54 7.60 -9.56 15.09
C LYS A 54 7.41 -11.02 15.49
N SER A 55 6.18 -11.42 15.84
CA SER A 55 5.88 -12.73 16.41
C SER A 55 5.47 -13.79 15.39
N ASP A 56 5.05 -13.40 14.19
CA ASP A 56 4.51 -14.30 13.17
C ASP A 56 5.06 -14.01 11.77
N ALA A 57 5.99 -14.85 11.33
CA ALA A 57 6.63 -14.76 10.02
C ALA A 57 5.65 -14.92 8.85
N SER A 58 4.47 -15.52 9.05
CA SER A 58 3.47 -15.65 7.98
C SER A 58 2.88 -14.31 7.55
N LYS A 59 3.07 -13.26 8.36
CA LYS A 59 2.57 -11.90 8.11
C LYS A 59 3.55 -11.03 7.32
N ILE A 60 4.71 -11.57 6.92
CA ILE A 60 5.77 -10.80 6.24
C ILE A 60 5.27 -10.10 4.98
N TYR A 61 4.37 -10.73 4.21
CA TYR A 61 3.82 -10.12 3.00
C TYR A 61 2.97 -8.87 3.28
N TYR A 62 2.29 -8.82 4.43
CA TYR A 62 1.57 -7.62 4.85
C TYR A 62 2.54 -6.51 5.26
N LEU A 63 3.60 -6.87 5.99
CA LEU A 63 4.65 -5.94 6.37
C LEU A 63 5.33 -5.35 5.12
N ASP A 64 5.72 -6.19 4.16
CA ASP A 64 6.34 -5.76 2.90
C ASP A 64 5.46 -4.77 2.14
N ALA A 65 4.15 -5.05 2.05
CA ALA A 65 3.20 -4.16 1.38
C ALA A 65 3.07 -2.81 2.11
N LEU A 66 2.99 -2.81 3.44
CA LEU A 66 2.92 -1.58 4.23
C LEU A 66 4.21 -0.77 4.17
N MET A 67 5.37 -1.43 4.20
CA MET A 67 6.67 -0.76 4.06
C MET A 67 6.81 -0.10 2.69
N MET A 68 6.35 -0.77 1.62
CA MET A 68 6.30 -0.20 0.28
C MET A 68 5.36 1.01 0.20
N LEU A 69 4.16 0.91 0.77
CA LEU A 69 3.24 2.05 0.82
C LEU A 69 3.80 3.21 1.66
N SER A 70 4.52 2.92 2.74
CA SER A 70 5.16 3.93 3.58
C SER A 70 6.29 4.65 2.82
N SER A 71 7.16 3.91 2.12
CA SER A 71 8.19 4.48 1.26
C SER A 71 7.58 5.33 0.14
N LEU A 72 6.56 4.83 -0.56
CA LEU A 72 5.84 5.59 -1.58
C LEU A 72 5.28 6.90 -1.02
N ARG A 73 4.65 6.88 0.16
CA ARG A 73 4.09 8.11 0.78
C ARG A 73 5.16 9.15 1.11
N HIS A 74 6.36 8.72 1.51
CA HIS A 74 7.43 9.61 1.94
C HIS A 74 8.33 10.10 0.79
N GLU A 75 8.55 9.26 -0.22
CA GLU A 75 9.50 9.54 -1.29
C GLU A 75 8.85 10.07 -2.57
N LEU A 76 7.54 9.91 -2.74
CA LEU A 76 6.88 10.22 -4.02
C LEU A 76 7.00 11.69 -4.44
N ASP A 77 6.95 12.64 -3.50
CA ASP A 77 7.17 14.07 -3.80
C ASP A 77 8.52 14.27 -4.50
N PHE A 78 9.56 13.60 -3.99
CA PHE A 78 10.92 13.63 -4.54
C PHE A 78 11.05 12.82 -5.83
N GLN A 79 10.46 11.62 -5.88
CA GLN A 79 10.54 10.75 -7.06
C GLN A 79 9.83 11.36 -8.26
N VAL A 80 8.68 12.00 -8.06
CA VAL A 80 7.95 12.69 -9.14
C VAL A 80 8.72 13.91 -9.63
N SER A 81 9.38 14.66 -8.74
CA SER A 81 10.19 15.82 -9.17
C SER A 81 11.44 15.41 -9.95
N GLU A 82 12.10 14.32 -9.56
CA GLU A 82 13.38 13.89 -10.15
C GLU A 82 13.21 13.02 -11.39
N TYR A 83 12.26 12.09 -11.37
CA TYR A 83 12.12 11.02 -12.38
C TYR A 83 10.77 11.03 -13.09
N GLY A 84 9.87 11.92 -12.71
CA GLY A 84 8.52 12.01 -13.25
C GLY A 84 7.58 10.90 -12.76
N ALA A 85 6.35 10.94 -13.26
CA ALA A 85 5.25 10.05 -12.86
C ALA A 85 5.49 8.55 -13.10
N SER A 86 6.49 8.18 -13.91
CA SER A 86 6.75 6.78 -14.28
C SER A 86 7.26 5.92 -13.13
N VAL A 87 7.97 6.48 -12.15
CA VAL A 87 8.50 5.70 -11.00
C VAL A 87 7.37 5.07 -10.21
N ALA A 88 6.30 5.82 -9.98
CA ALA A 88 5.16 5.34 -9.22
C ALA A 88 4.47 4.13 -9.89
N SER A 89 4.61 3.96 -11.22
CA SER A 89 4.05 2.81 -11.93
C SER A 89 4.75 1.49 -11.62
N GLU A 90 6.05 1.52 -11.30
CA GLU A 90 6.82 0.33 -10.91
C GLU A 90 6.45 -0.13 -9.50
N ASP A 91 6.34 0.80 -8.55
CA ASP A 91 5.89 0.52 -7.19
C ASP A 91 4.49 -0.12 -7.17
N ILE A 92 3.61 0.34 -8.04
CA ILE A 92 2.24 -0.19 -8.12
C ILE A 92 2.20 -1.58 -8.75
N LYS A 93 3.10 -1.87 -9.69
CA LYS A 93 3.26 -3.23 -10.20
C LYS A 93 3.70 -4.17 -9.07
N MET A 94 4.66 -3.75 -8.25
CA MET A 94 5.12 -4.54 -7.10
C MET A 94 4.02 -4.71 -6.05
N LEU A 95 3.23 -3.66 -5.75
CA LEU A 95 2.07 -3.75 -4.86
C LEU A 95 1.01 -4.74 -5.38
N LYS A 96 0.73 -4.74 -6.69
CA LYS A 96 -0.17 -5.73 -7.32
C LYS A 96 0.37 -7.16 -7.18
N GLU A 97 1.68 -7.36 -7.34
CA GLU A 97 2.33 -8.66 -7.15
C GLU A 97 2.27 -9.12 -5.68
N LEU A 98 2.48 -8.22 -4.72
CA LEU A 98 2.35 -8.50 -3.29
C LEU A 98 0.90 -8.80 -2.89
N ALA A 99 -0.06 -8.05 -3.43
CA ALA A 99 -1.49 -8.28 -3.20
C ALA A 99 -1.92 -9.70 -3.60
N ASN A 100 -1.36 -10.23 -4.69
CA ASN A 100 -1.61 -11.61 -5.14
C ASN A 100 -1.03 -12.67 -4.19
N LYS A 101 -0.07 -12.31 -3.34
CA LYS A 101 0.54 -13.22 -2.35
C LYS A 101 -0.20 -13.21 -1.01
N PHE A 102 -1.15 -12.29 -0.80
CA PHE A 102 -1.93 -12.29 0.43
C PHE A 102 -2.69 -13.60 0.58
N PRO A 103 -2.65 -14.24 1.76
CA PRO A 103 -3.41 -15.45 1.99
C PRO A 103 -4.90 -15.15 1.80
N ARG A 104 -5.58 -16.00 1.03
CA ARG A 104 -7.02 -15.85 0.81
C ARG A 104 -7.74 -15.97 2.15
N PRO A 105 -8.77 -15.14 2.41
CA PRO A 105 -9.57 -15.29 3.61
C PRO A 105 -10.11 -16.72 3.66
N LEU A 106 -9.87 -17.41 4.78
CA LEU A 106 -10.45 -18.72 5.00
C LEU A 106 -11.98 -18.59 4.92
N PRO A 107 -12.68 -19.49 4.21
CA PRO A 107 -14.14 -19.43 4.14
C PRO A 107 -14.69 -19.50 5.56
N ILE A 108 -15.56 -18.53 5.88
CA ILE A 108 -16.32 -18.53 7.12
C ILE A 108 -17.21 -19.78 7.05
N LYS A 109 -16.97 -20.75 7.95
CA LYS A 109 -17.84 -21.91 8.14
C LYS A 109 -19.10 -21.50 8.88
#